data_AF-G9QS99-F1
#
_entry.id   AF-G9QS99-F1
#
_cell.length_a   1.000
_cell.length_b   1.000
_cell.length_c   1.000
_cell.angle_alpha   90.00
_cell.angle_beta   90.00
_cell.angle_gamma   90.00
#
_symmetry.space_group_name_H-M   'P 1'
#
loop_
_entity.id
_entity.type
_entity.pdbx_description
1 polymer ?
#
loop_
_entity_poly.entity_id
_entity_poly.type
_entity_poly.pdbx_seq_one_letter_code
_entity_poly.pdbx_strand_id
1 'polypeptide(L)'
;MIHQEIAFFKFDQLIIFLHISFVALFIGLQAGLVLTGSYFIKNKFEDKERYHILLHIIRRFGLAIFALVLGIALTSLIIVFYFDDGKMQNPMTSAIVATKWAIELFLLLNLSYIFYRYKKALKTLRSHEMIELNESLIVIIYYFTPLNLLASLAAVYLGVSYMGFL
;
A
#
# COMPACT_ATOMS: atom_id res chain seq x y z
N MET A 1 8.58 -47.49 1.03
CA MET A 1 8.88 -46.36 0.12
C MET A 1 9.41 -45.23 0.96
N ILE A 2 10.65 -44.84 0.70
CA ILE A 2 11.33 -43.74 1.38
C ILE A 2 10.63 -42.46 0.92
N HIS A 3 9.92 -41.78 1.83
CA HIS A 3 9.48 -40.42 1.60
C HIS A 3 10.74 -39.57 1.49
N GLN A 4 11.15 -39.24 0.27
CA GLN A 4 12.12 -38.18 0.04
C GLN A 4 11.47 -36.89 0.57
N GLU A 5 11.84 -36.50 1.79
CA GLU A 5 11.80 -35.11 2.21
C GLU A 5 12.79 -34.34 1.35
N ILE A 6 12.38 -34.04 0.13
CA ILE A 6 13.14 -33.13 -0.71
C ILE A 6 13.01 -31.77 -0.03
N ALA A 7 14.14 -31.09 0.19
CA ALA A 7 14.27 -29.77 0.77
C ALA A 7 13.61 -28.66 -0.09
N PHE A 8 12.32 -28.82 -0.40
CA PHE A 8 11.49 -27.86 -1.10
C PHE A 8 10.67 -27.11 -0.07
N PHE A 9 11.05 -25.86 0.10
CA PHE A 9 10.27 -24.73 0.57
C PHE A 9 8.81 -25.05 0.98
N LYS A 10 8.51 -25.02 2.28
CA LYS A 10 7.15 -25.30 2.79
C LYS A 10 6.17 -24.21 2.32
N PHE A 11 4.95 -24.60 1.98
CA PHE A 11 3.90 -23.67 1.53
C PHE A 11 3.68 -22.51 2.51
N ASP A 12 3.73 -22.79 3.81
CA ASP A 12 3.55 -21.81 4.88
C ASP A 12 4.65 -20.73 4.85
N GLN A 13 5.90 -21.16 4.60
CA GLN A 13 7.04 -20.26 4.47
C GLN A 13 6.93 -19.39 3.20
N LEU A 14 6.38 -19.94 2.11
CA LEU A 14 6.12 -19.20 0.87
C LEU A 14 5.11 -18.07 1.09
N ILE A 15 3.99 -18.36 1.75
CA ILE A 15 2.95 -17.36 1.98
C ILE A 15 3.46 -16.23 2.88
N ILE A 16 4.19 -16.56 3.95
CA ILE A 16 4.78 -15.56 4.85
C ILE A 16 5.81 -14.70 4.09
N PHE A 17 6.69 -15.33 3.31
CA PHE A 17 7.68 -14.62 2.49
C PHE A 17 7.00 -13.67 1.48
N LEU A 18 5.94 -14.14 0.82
CA LEU A 18 5.20 -13.35 -0.15
C LEU A 18 4.49 -12.15 0.51
N HIS A 19 3.88 -12.35 1.68
CA HIS A 19 3.24 -11.28 2.45
C HIS A 19 4.24 -10.18 2.81
N ILE A 20 5.38 -10.56 3.39
CA ILE A 20 6.45 -9.60 3.77
C ILE A 20 6.97 -8.87 2.53
N SER A 21 7.17 -9.58 1.42
CA SER A 21 7.62 -8.99 0.15
C SER A 21 6.61 -7.97 -0.40
N PHE A 22 5.31 -8.28 -0.37
CA PHE A 22 4.28 -7.33 -0.79
C PHE A 22 4.24 -6.08 0.10
N VAL A 23 4.35 -6.24 1.41
CA VAL A 23 4.39 -5.10 2.35
C VAL A 23 5.63 -4.24 2.09
N ALA A 24 6.80 -4.84 1.92
CA ALA A 24 8.04 -4.12 1.63
C ALA A 24 7.96 -3.34 0.31
N LEU A 25 7.47 -3.97 -0.76
CA LEU A 25 7.26 -3.32 -2.06
C LEU A 25 6.20 -2.22 -1.98
N PHE A 26 5.15 -2.40 -1.20
CA PHE A 26 4.09 -1.41 -1.01
C PHE A 26 4.63 -0.13 -0.37
N ILE A 27 5.40 -0.26 0.72
CA ILE A 27 6.05 0.88 1.38
C ILE A 27 7.06 1.54 0.44
N GLY A 28 7.88 0.74 -0.25
CA GLY A 28 8.90 1.24 -1.18
C GLY A 28 8.31 2.03 -2.35
N LEU A 29 7.24 1.54 -2.98
CA LEU A 29 6.57 2.24 -4.08
C LEU A 29 5.89 3.54 -3.62
N GLN A 30 5.29 3.55 -2.42
CA GLN A 30 4.73 4.78 -1.85
C GLN A 30 5.80 5.82 -1.56
N ALA A 31 6.92 5.42 -0.94
CA ALA A 31 8.05 6.31 -0.69
C ALA A 31 8.62 6.87 -2.01
N GLY A 32 8.80 6.01 -3.02
CA GLY A 32 9.25 6.42 -4.35
C GLY A 32 8.29 7.41 -5.03
N LEU A 33 6.99 7.22 -4.88
CA LEU A 33 5.97 8.14 -5.39
C LEU A 33 6.03 9.50 -4.69
N VAL A 34 6.22 9.54 -3.37
CA VAL A 34 6.38 10.79 -2.62
C VAL A 34 7.63 11.52 -3.05
N LEU A 35 8.78 10.85 -3.16
CA LEU A 35 10.04 11.47 -3.56
C LEU A 35 9.96 12.04 -4.99
N THR A 36 9.51 11.22 -5.94
CA THR A 36 9.37 11.62 -7.34
C THR A 36 8.33 12.75 -7.46
N GLY A 37 7.16 12.59 -6.84
CA GLY A 37 6.10 13.59 -6.89
C GLY A 37 6.53 14.93 -6.26
N SER A 38 7.22 14.89 -5.13
CA SER A 38 7.70 16.09 -4.43
C SER A 38 8.72 16.85 -5.26
N TYR A 39 9.65 16.13 -5.90
CA TYR A 39 10.62 16.72 -6.83
C TYR A 39 9.93 17.44 -7.99
N PHE A 40 8.89 16.82 -8.58
CA PHE A 40 8.16 17.43 -9.67
C PHE A 40 7.37 18.68 -9.25
N ILE A 41 6.70 18.64 -8.09
CA ILE A 41 5.92 19.79 -7.59
C ILE A 41 6.84 20.95 -7.19
N LYS A 42 7.97 20.69 -6.53
CA LYS A 42 8.88 21.73 -6.03
C LYS A 42 9.52 22.54 -7.15
N ASN A 43 9.79 21.91 -8.29
CA ASN A 43 10.44 22.54 -9.43
C ASN A 43 9.50 23.37 -10.32
N LYS A 44 8.23 23.57 -9.92
CA LYS A 44 7.20 24.41 -10.58
C LYS A 44 7.42 24.57 -12.08
N PHE A 45 7.08 23.54 -12.84
CA PHE A 45 7.25 23.58 -14.29
C PHE A 45 6.19 24.47 -14.95
N GLU A 46 6.63 25.34 -15.86
CA GLU A 46 5.74 26.03 -16.81
C GLU A 46 5.27 25.09 -17.93
N ASP A 47 6.04 24.03 -18.17
CA ASP A 47 5.84 23.09 -19.27
C ASP A 47 4.75 22.05 -18.99
N LYS A 48 3.73 22.03 -19.85
CA LYS A 48 2.54 21.18 -19.74
C LYS A 48 2.86 19.70 -19.91
N GLU A 49 3.90 19.35 -20.68
CA GLU A 49 4.29 17.96 -20.91
C GLU A 49 4.75 17.26 -19.63
N ARG A 50 5.39 18.00 -18.72
CA ARG A 50 5.89 17.45 -17.44
C ARG A 50 4.76 17.05 -16.49
N TYR A 51 3.64 17.76 -16.49
CA TYR A 51 2.45 17.37 -15.72
C TYR A 51 1.77 16.13 -16.30
N HIS A 52 1.79 15.95 -17.63
CA HIS A 52 1.33 14.72 -18.27
C HIS A 52 2.17 13.51 -17.85
N ILE A 53 3.50 13.67 -17.82
CA ILE A 53 4.42 12.64 -17.35
C ILE A 53 4.14 12.30 -15.88
N LEU A 54 4.02 13.31 -15.01
CA LEU A 54 3.74 13.10 -13.59
C LEU A 54 2.43 12.34 -13.36
N LEU A 55 1.34 12.72 -14.04
CA LEU A 55 0.07 12.00 -13.93
C LEU A 55 0.15 10.57 -14.48
N HIS A 56 0.95 10.34 -15.53
CA HIS A 56 1.20 8.98 -16.02
C HIS A 56 1.93 8.13 -14.98
N ILE A 57 2.94 8.69 -14.31
CA ILE A 57 3.66 8.04 -13.20
C ILE A 57 2.70 7.73 -12.05
N ILE A 58 1.91 8.72 -11.60
CA ILE A 58 0.92 8.55 -10.53
C ILE A 58 -0.07 7.44 -10.88
N ARG A 59 -0.54 7.36 -12.13
CA ARG A 59 -1.45 6.29 -12.57
C ARG A 59 -0.81 4.91 -12.48
N ARG A 60 0.41 4.75 -13.01
CA ARG A 60 1.10 3.45 -13.00
C ARG A 60 1.43 3.00 -11.59
N PHE A 61 1.99 3.89 -10.78
CA PHE A 61 2.28 3.61 -9.37
C PHE A 61 1.00 3.34 -8.59
N GLY A 62 -0.05 4.13 -8.79
CA GLY A 62 -1.35 3.94 -8.13
C GLY A 62 -1.97 2.58 -8.42
N LEU A 63 -1.90 2.09 -9.67
CA LEU A 63 -2.36 0.74 -10.02
C LEU A 63 -1.51 -0.36 -9.36
N ALA A 64 -0.18 -0.21 -9.34
CA ALA A 64 0.71 -1.17 -8.68
C ALA A 64 0.48 -1.19 -7.16
N ILE A 65 0.33 -0.03 -6.53
CA ILE A 65 0.04 0.13 -5.11
C ILE A 65 -1.32 -0.51 -4.78
N PHE A 66 -2.35 -0.31 -5.61
CA PHE A 66 -3.66 -0.94 -5.43
C PHE A 66 -3.57 -2.47 -5.52
N ALA A 67 -2.87 -3.01 -6.52
CA ALA A 67 -2.65 -4.44 -6.67
C ALA A 67 -1.91 -5.04 -5.47
N LEU A 68 -0.91 -4.32 -4.92
CA LEU A 68 -0.19 -4.75 -3.72
C LEU A 68 -1.08 -4.79 -2.48
N VAL A 69 -1.97 -3.81 -2.26
CA VAL A 69 -2.92 -3.87 -1.12
C VAL A 69 -3.81 -5.11 -1.22
N LEU A 70 -4.30 -5.44 -2.41
CA LEU A 70 -5.07 -6.66 -2.59
C LEU A 70 -4.23 -7.91 -2.31
N GLY A 71 -2.97 -7.95 -2.76
CA GLY A 71 -2.04 -9.03 -2.45
C GLY A 71 -1.77 -9.18 -0.95
N ILE A 72 -1.61 -8.07 -0.23
CA ILE A 72 -1.44 -8.04 1.23
C ILE A 72 -2.70 -8.59 1.90
N ALA A 73 -3.90 -8.12 1.53
CA ALA A 73 -5.15 -8.58 2.11
C ALA A 73 -5.39 -10.08 1.88
N LEU A 74 -5.13 -10.58 0.66
CA LEU A 74 -5.27 -12.01 0.33
C LEU A 74 -4.30 -12.88 1.13
N THR A 75 -3.03 -12.49 1.19
CA THR A 75 -2.02 -13.24 1.96
C THR A 75 -2.29 -13.17 3.46
N SER A 76 -2.74 -12.01 3.99
CA SER A 76 -3.18 -11.82 5.38
C SER A 76 -4.34 -12.76 5.72
N LEU A 77 -5.34 -12.85 4.83
CA LEU A 77 -6.47 -13.76 4.98
C LEU A 77 -6.03 -15.22 5.02
N ILE A 78 -5.18 -15.66 4.09
CA ILE A 78 -4.67 -17.05 4.08
C ILE A 78 -3.93 -17.34 5.39
N ILE A 79 -3.08 -16.42 5.86
CA ILE A 79 -2.33 -16.62 7.10
C ILE A 79 -3.27 -16.79 8.30
N VAL A 80 -4.29 -15.95 8.37
CA VAL A 80 -5.27 -15.98 9.46
C VAL A 80 -6.17 -17.22 9.40
N PHE A 81 -6.65 -17.65 8.24
CA PHE A 81 -7.62 -18.75 8.19
C PHE A 81 -6.99 -20.15 8.13
N TYR A 82 -5.79 -20.29 7.56
CA TYR A 82 -5.13 -21.59 7.39
C TYR A 82 -4.09 -21.91 8.46
N PHE A 83 -3.46 -20.89 9.07
CA PHE A 83 -2.41 -21.07 10.07
C PHE A 83 -2.82 -20.66 11.49
N ASP A 84 -4.10 -20.33 11.71
CA ASP A 84 -4.64 -20.07 13.05
C ASP A 84 -4.92 -21.38 13.77
N ASP A 85 -3.92 -21.84 14.50
CA ASP A 85 -3.93 -23.05 15.32
C ASP A 85 -4.63 -22.81 16.68
N GLY A 86 -5.84 -22.21 16.65
CA GLY A 86 -6.60 -21.82 17.85
C GLY A 86 -6.08 -20.56 18.58
N LYS A 87 -5.22 -19.77 17.93
CA LYS A 87 -4.55 -18.60 18.53
C LYS A 87 -5.46 -17.38 18.67
N MET A 88 -6.58 -17.35 17.94
CA MET A 88 -7.64 -16.35 18.13
C MET A 88 -8.39 -16.43 19.46
N GLN A 89 -8.17 -17.46 20.28
CA GLN A 89 -8.77 -17.53 21.62
C GLN A 89 -8.20 -16.49 22.59
N ASN A 90 -6.99 -15.98 22.34
CA ASN A 90 -6.42 -14.89 23.14
C ASN A 90 -7.02 -13.54 22.71
N PRO A 91 -7.65 -12.78 23.63
CA PRO A 91 -8.26 -11.48 23.31
C PRO A 91 -7.25 -10.43 22.80
N MET A 92 -5.96 -10.55 23.15
CA MET A 92 -4.93 -9.67 22.60
C MET A 92 -4.66 -9.96 21.12
N THR A 93 -4.56 -11.24 20.74
CA THR A 93 -4.32 -11.69 19.37
C THR A 93 -5.46 -11.29 18.44
N SER A 94 -6.71 -11.47 18.88
CA SER A 94 -7.89 -11.06 18.10
C SER A 94 -7.98 -9.54 17.92
N ALA A 95 -7.65 -8.76 18.96
CA ALA A 95 -7.60 -7.30 18.87
C ALA A 95 -6.54 -6.82 17.85
N ILE A 96 -5.35 -7.45 17.83
CA ILE A 96 -4.30 -7.13 16.85
C ILE A 96 -4.79 -7.41 15.42
N VAL A 97 -5.40 -8.58 15.18
CA VAL A 97 -5.93 -8.95 13.85
C VAL A 97 -7.02 -7.97 13.41
N ALA A 98 -7.97 -7.63 14.28
CA ALA A 98 -9.02 -6.66 13.99
C ALA A 98 -8.45 -5.28 13.63
N THR A 99 -7.41 -4.84 14.34
CA THR A 99 -6.74 -3.56 14.07
C THR A 99 -6.01 -3.59 12.73
N LYS A 100 -5.37 -4.70 12.35
CA LYS A 100 -4.74 -4.84 11.02
C LYS A 100 -5.78 -4.75 9.90
N TRP A 101 -6.92 -5.42 10.02
CA TRP A 101 -8.02 -5.31 9.06
C TRP A 101 -8.58 -3.88 8.97
N ALA A 102 -8.69 -3.18 10.10
CA ALA A 102 -9.11 -1.78 10.11
C ALA A 102 -8.11 -0.88 9.35
N ILE A 103 -6.81 -1.11 9.52
CA ILE A 103 -5.76 -0.39 8.78
C ILE A 103 -5.82 -0.71 7.28
N GLU A 104 -5.99 -1.98 6.91
CA GLU A 104 -6.11 -2.38 5.50
C GLU A 104 -7.33 -1.71 4.83
N LEU A 105 -8.48 -1.68 5.51
CA LEU A 105 -9.68 -0.99 5.04
C LEU A 105 -9.45 0.53 4.91
N PHE A 106 -8.77 1.13 5.89
CA PHE A 106 -8.38 2.54 5.83
C PHE A 106 -7.48 2.85 4.62
N LEU A 107 -6.50 1.98 4.34
CA LEU A 107 -5.62 2.10 3.17
C LEU A 107 -6.41 2.02 1.85
N LEU A 108 -7.38 1.09 1.75
CA LEU A 108 -8.26 0.97 0.58
C LEU A 108 -9.11 2.22 0.36
N LEU A 109 -9.67 2.80 1.43
CA LEU A 109 -10.45 4.03 1.36
C LEU A 109 -9.59 5.22 0.92
N ASN A 110 -8.39 5.36 1.49
CA ASN A 110 -7.45 6.40 1.08
C ASN A 110 -7.02 6.26 -0.38
N LEU A 111 -6.74 5.03 -0.85
CA LEU A 111 -6.42 4.79 -2.25
C LEU A 111 -7.57 5.14 -3.18
N SER A 112 -8.80 4.83 -2.76
CA SER A 112 -10.00 5.21 -3.51
C SER A 112 -10.13 6.74 -3.62
N TYR A 113 -9.83 7.47 -2.55
CA TYR A 113 -9.81 8.93 -2.56
C TYR A 113 -8.69 9.51 -3.44
N ILE A 114 -7.47 8.94 -3.37
CA ILE A 114 -6.36 9.30 -4.26
C ILE A 114 -6.78 9.12 -5.73
N PHE A 115 -7.45 8.02 -6.06
CA PHE A 115 -7.91 7.75 -7.42
C PHE A 115 -8.97 8.77 -7.89
N TYR A 116 -9.85 9.20 -7.00
CA TYR A 116 -10.79 10.29 -7.26
C TYR A 116 -10.05 11.61 -7.55
N ARG A 117 -9.11 12.02 -6.69
CA ARG A 117 -8.31 13.25 -6.91
C ARG A 117 -7.44 13.16 -8.17
N TYR A 118 -6.94 11.98 -8.50
CA TYR A 118 -6.22 11.74 -9.76
C TYR A 118 -7.11 11.97 -10.99
N LYS A 119 -8.34 11.44 -10.98
CA LYS A 119 -9.32 11.69 -12.06
C LYS A 119 -9.66 13.18 -12.18
N LYS A 120 -9.80 13.87 -11.04
CA LYS A 120 -10.00 15.32 -10.99
C LYS A 120 -8.83 16.05 -11.65
N ALA A 121 -7.59 15.76 -11.23
CA ALA A 121 -6.37 16.33 -11.81
C ALA A 121 -6.28 16.13 -13.34
N LEU A 122 -6.64 14.94 -13.84
CA LEU A 122 -6.65 14.65 -15.28
C LEU A 122 -7.71 15.45 -16.05
N LYS A 123 -8.84 15.78 -15.41
CA LYS A 123 -9.87 16.66 -16.00
C LYS A 123 -9.37 18.11 -16.01
N THR A 124 -8.83 18.57 -14.90
CA THR A 124 -8.35 19.95 -14.73
C THR A 124 -7.15 20.29 -15.62
N LEU A 125 -6.27 19.32 -15.90
CA LEU A 125 -5.19 19.49 -16.89
C LEU A 125 -5.73 19.81 -18.30
N ARG A 126 -6.91 19.27 -18.65
CA ARG A 126 -7.58 19.54 -19.94
C ARG A 126 -8.27 20.91 -19.96
N SER A 127 -8.81 21.37 -18.83
CA SER A 127 -9.43 22.70 -18.70
C SER A 127 -8.43 23.84 -18.46
N HIS A 128 -7.12 23.54 -18.36
CA HIS A 128 -6.04 24.53 -18.16
C HIS A 128 -6.05 25.26 -16.81
N GLU A 129 -6.75 24.73 -15.82
CA GLU A 129 -6.82 25.31 -14.47
C GLU A 129 -5.65 24.83 -13.60
N MET A 130 -4.47 25.41 -13.81
CA MET A 130 -3.23 24.97 -13.16
C MET A 130 -3.25 25.02 -11.62
N ILE A 131 -4.07 25.88 -11.02
CA ILE A 131 -4.21 26.00 -9.56
C ILE A 131 -4.87 24.73 -9.00
N GLU A 132 -6.02 24.34 -9.54
CA GLU A 132 -6.77 23.18 -9.07
C GLU A 132 -6.04 21.85 -9.39
N LEU A 133 -5.25 21.82 -10.47
CA LEU A 133 -4.34 20.71 -10.78
C LEU A 133 -3.29 20.54 -9.68
N ASN A 134 -2.60 21.62 -9.32
CA ASN A 134 -1.57 21.60 -8.28
C ASN A 134 -2.15 21.23 -6.92
N GLU A 135 -3.32 21.74 -6.57
CA GLU A 135 -4.01 21.37 -5.33
C GLU A 135 -4.34 19.86 -5.31
N SER A 136 -4.76 19.29 -6.44
CA SER A 136 -5.02 17.86 -6.56
C SER A 136 -3.76 17.03 -6.39
N LEU A 137 -2.65 17.44 -7.00
CA LEU A 137 -1.35 16.76 -6.90
C LEU A 137 -0.76 16.86 -5.49
N ILE A 138 -0.85 18.03 -4.85
CA ILE A 138 -0.40 18.25 -3.47
C ILE A 138 -1.15 17.32 -2.52
N VAL A 139 -2.47 17.22 -2.64
CA VAL A 139 -3.28 16.32 -1.80
C VAL A 139 -2.85 14.86 -1.96
N ILE A 140 -2.56 14.41 -3.19
CA ILE A 140 -2.09 13.04 -3.43
C ILE A 140 -0.70 12.81 -2.83
N ILE A 141 0.27 13.67 -3.17
CA ILE A 141 1.70 13.44 -2.91
C ILE A 141 2.10 13.81 -1.48
N TYR A 142 1.58 14.90 -0.93
CA TYR A 142 2.00 15.41 0.40
C TYR A 142 1.07 15.02 1.54
N TYR A 143 -0.16 14.59 1.27
CA TYR A 143 -1.13 14.25 2.32
C TYR A 143 -1.45 12.76 2.33
N PHE A 144 -2.13 12.25 1.30
CA PHE A 144 -2.66 10.89 1.34
C PHE A 144 -1.57 9.80 1.18
N THR A 145 -0.55 10.02 0.34
CA THR A 145 0.53 9.03 0.19
C THR A 145 1.37 8.91 1.46
N PRO A 146 1.81 10.00 2.12
CA PRO A 146 2.50 9.91 3.41
C PRO A 146 1.62 9.33 4.53
N LEU A 147 0.33 9.66 4.55
CA LEU A 147 -0.61 9.09 5.52
C LEU A 147 -0.73 7.57 5.36
N ASN A 148 -0.80 7.07 4.13
CA ASN A 148 -0.76 5.63 3.86
C ASN A 148 0.55 5.00 4.33
N LEU A 149 1.68 5.69 4.16
CA LEU A 149 2.98 5.18 4.59
C LEU A 149 3.05 5.04 6.12
N LEU A 150 2.55 6.02 6.87
CA LEU A 150 2.45 5.96 8.33
C LEU A 150 1.53 4.81 8.79
N ALA A 151 0.36 4.66 8.17
CA ALA A 151 -0.55 3.56 8.47
C ALA A 151 0.09 2.19 8.17
N SER A 152 0.87 2.10 7.09
CA SER A 152 1.61 0.88 6.73
C SER A 152 2.67 0.51 7.76
N LEU A 153 3.42 1.49 8.26
CA LEU A 153 4.40 1.28 9.33
C LEU A 153 3.73 0.80 10.62
N ALA A 154 2.58 1.37 10.98
CA ALA A 154 1.78 0.91 12.11
C ALA A 154 1.31 -0.55 11.93
N ALA A 155 0.86 -0.93 10.71
CA ALA A 155 0.48 -2.30 10.41
C ALA A 155 1.67 -3.29 10.49
N VAL A 156 2.87 -2.87 10.06
CA VAL A 156 4.11 -3.66 10.22
C VAL A 156 4.42 -3.88 11.69
N TYR A 157 4.39 -2.82 12.51
CA TYR A 157 4.61 -2.93 13.96
C TYR A 157 3.64 -3.92 14.63
N LEU A 158 2.35 -3.86 14.27
CA LEU A 158 1.35 -4.80 14.76
C LEU A 158 1.62 -6.23 14.27
N GLY A 159 2.11 -6.40 13.03
CA GLY A 159 2.51 -7.69 12.49
C GLY A 159 3.70 -8.32 13.23
N VAL A 160 4.71 -7.51 13.61
CA VAL A 160 5.84 -7.97 14.44
C VAL A 160 5.36 -8.29 15.86
N SER A 161 4.50 -7.46 16.42
CA SER A 161 3.93 -7.69 17.76
C SER A 161 3.13 -9.00 17.81
N TYR A 162 2.36 -9.29 16.77
CA TYR A 162 1.63 -10.57 16.62
C TYR A 162 2.56 -11.79 16.71
N MET A 163 3.78 -11.70 16.13
CA MET A 163 4.79 -12.77 16.20
C MET A 163 5.43 -12.89 17.59
N GLY A 164 5.46 -11.81 18.39
CA GLY A 164 5.98 -11.83 19.76
C GLY A 164 5.00 -12.36 20.81
N PHE A 165 3.70 -12.39 20.49
CA PHE A 165 2.65 -13.04 21.29
C PHE A 165 2.38 -14.50 20.87
N LEU A 166 3.15 -14.99 19.90
CA LEU A 166 3.10 -16.33 19.30
C LEU A 166 4.08 -17.26 20.02
#